data_AF-A0A843TB99-F1
#
_entry.id   AF-A0A843TB99-F1
#
_cell.length_a   1.000
_cell.length_b   1.000
_cell.length_c   1.000
_cell.angle_alpha   90.00
_cell.angle_beta   90.00
_cell.angle_gamma   90.00
#
_symmetry.space_group_name_H-M   'P 1'
#
loop_
_entity.id
_entity.type
_entity.pdbx_description
1 polymer ?
#
loop_
_entity_poly.entity_id
_entity_poly.type
_entity_poly.pdbx_seq_one_letter_code
_entity_poly.pdbx_strand_id
1 'polypeptide(L)'
;MDLLVERGARHHVFSRIALGDVDLLRRVVEADPDAIQRRLSSFEQDQTALHYVIAPADGLVGGTFRTGAHYRILETLIELGAELGAKDAKGRTPLAVAMLRG
;
A
#
# COMPACT_ATOMS: atom_id res chain seq x y z
N MET A 1 4.31 -21.36 -0.50
CA MET A 1 3.73 -20.81 -1.74
C MET A 1 2.23 -20.74 -1.56
N ASP A 2 1.61 -19.62 -1.94
CA ASP A 2 0.22 -19.31 -1.63
C ASP A 2 -0.74 -19.96 -2.64
N LEU A 3 -1.62 -20.86 -2.17
CA LEU A 3 -2.52 -21.66 -3.02
C LEU A 3 -3.38 -20.80 -3.95
N LEU A 4 -3.77 -19.59 -3.52
CA LEU A 4 -4.59 -18.69 -4.31
C LEU A 4 -3.84 -18.14 -5.53
N VAL A 5 -2.54 -17.90 -5.39
CA VAL A 5 -1.69 -17.39 -6.46
C VAL A 5 -1.49 -18.47 -7.53
N GLU A 6 -1.29 -19.71 -7.10
CA GLU A 6 -1.25 -20.88 -8.00
C GLU A 6 -2.56 -21.08 -8.76
N ARG A 7 -3.68 -20.64 -8.17
CA ARG A 7 -5.02 -20.68 -8.81
C ARG A 7 -5.34 -19.42 -9.62
N GLY A 8 -4.34 -18.60 -9.92
CA GLY A 8 -4.46 -17.44 -10.81
C GLY A 8 -4.84 -16.14 -10.11
N ALA A 9 -4.90 -16.11 -8.77
CA ALA A 9 -4.98 -14.84 -8.05
C ALA A 9 -3.70 -14.06 -8.32
N ARG A 10 -3.86 -12.85 -8.84
CA ARG A 10 -2.72 -11.97 -9.10
C ARG A 10 -2.43 -11.18 -7.84
N HIS A 11 -1.18 -11.21 -7.40
CA HIS A 11 -0.73 -10.22 -6.44
C HIS A 11 -0.75 -8.83 -7.08
N HIS A 12 -1.26 -7.86 -6.36
CA HIS A 12 -1.29 -6.46 -6.75
C HIS A 12 -0.51 -5.63 -5.73
N VAL A 13 -0.20 -4.37 -6.03
CA VAL A 13 0.65 -3.47 -5.20
C VAL A 13 0.34 -3.57 -3.70
N PHE A 14 -0.94 -3.56 -3.32
CA PHE A 14 -1.38 -3.71 -1.93
C PHE A 14 -0.97 -5.01 -1.25
N SER A 15 -1.07 -6.16 -1.94
CA SER A 15 -0.61 -7.44 -1.40
C SER A 15 0.91 -7.50 -1.21
N ARG A 16 1.69 -6.76 -2.01
CA ARG A 16 3.16 -6.67 -1.85
C ARG A 16 3.52 -5.79 -0.65
N ILE A 17 2.77 -4.70 -0.47
CA ILE A 17 2.86 -3.85 0.71
C ILE A 17 2.57 -4.65 1.98
N ALA A 18 1.48 -5.41 2.00
CA ALA A 18 1.11 -6.25 3.14
C ALA A 18 2.16 -7.31 3.50
N LEU A 19 2.89 -7.82 2.49
CA LEU A 19 3.94 -8.83 2.69
C LEU A 19 5.32 -8.25 3.03
N GLY A 20 5.52 -6.93 2.97
CA GLY A 20 6.85 -6.35 3.21
C GLY A 20 7.85 -6.54 2.05
N ASP A 21 7.39 -6.98 0.87
CA ASP A 21 8.25 -7.37 -0.25
C ASP A 21 8.53 -6.21 -1.21
N VAL A 22 9.63 -5.50 -0.94
CA VAL A 22 10.09 -4.32 -1.70
C VAL A 22 10.51 -4.68 -3.12
N ASP A 23 11.25 -5.77 -3.30
CA ASP A 23 11.77 -6.15 -4.62
C ASP A 23 10.63 -6.46 -5.57
N LEU A 24 9.61 -7.14 -5.06
CA LEU A 24 8.45 -7.50 -5.86
C LEU A 24 7.50 -6.33 -6.07
N LEU A 25 7.42 -5.39 -5.13
CA LEU A 25 6.74 -4.11 -5.35
C LEU A 25 7.38 -3.35 -6.52
N ARG A 26 8.71 -3.25 -6.56
CA ARG A 26 9.43 -2.60 -7.67
C ARG A 26 9.14 -3.28 -9.00
N ARG A 27 9.24 -4.61 -9.08
CA ARG A 27 8.93 -5.37 -10.31
C ARG A 27 7.50 -5.15 -10.80
N VAL A 28 6.53 -5.05 -9.88
CA VAL A 28 5.13 -4.78 -10.26
C VAL A 28 5.00 -3.40 -10.89
N VAL A 29 5.62 -2.37 -10.31
CA VAL A 29 5.56 -0.99 -10.84
C VAL A 29 6.40 -0.82 -12.10
N GLU A 30 7.51 -1.55 -12.24
CA GLU A 30 8.30 -1.59 -13.48
C GLU A 30 7.50 -2.19 -14.65
N ALA A 31 6.71 -3.24 -14.38
CA ALA A 31 5.87 -3.86 -15.40
C ALA A 31 4.61 -3.04 -15.72
N ASP A 32 4.07 -2.32 -14.74
CA ASP A 32 2.89 -1.48 -14.85
C ASP A 32 3.05 -0.22 -13.97
N PRO A 33 3.53 0.91 -14.53
CA PRO A 33 3.73 2.14 -13.77
C PRO A 33 2.45 2.68 -13.13
N ASP A 34 1.28 2.47 -13.73
CA ASP A 34 0.00 2.95 -13.20
C ASP A 34 -0.43 2.17 -11.95
N ALA A 35 0.16 1.01 -11.71
CA ALA A 35 -0.11 0.21 -10.52
C ALA A 35 0.16 0.97 -9.22
N ILE A 36 1.11 1.93 -9.21
CA ILE A 36 1.41 2.76 -8.03
C ILE A 36 0.29 3.75 -7.69
N GLN A 37 -0.48 4.18 -8.70
CA GLN A 37 -1.58 5.14 -8.56
C GLN A 37 -2.92 4.46 -8.28
N ARG A 38 -2.95 3.13 -8.28
CA ARG A 38 -4.15 2.36 -8.01
C ARG A 38 -4.73 2.73 -6.64
N ARG A 39 -6.06 2.79 -6.59
CA ARG A 39 -6.84 2.97 -5.38
C ARG A 39 -7.57 1.67 -5.04
N LEU A 40 -7.73 1.41 -3.75
CA LEU A 40 -8.67 0.40 -3.28
C LEU A 40 -10.11 0.82 -3.60
N SER A 41 -11.05 -0.10 -3.41
CA SER A 41 -12.47 0.19 -3.67
C SER A 41 -13.03 1.22 -2.68
N SER A 42 -14.21 1.75 -2.97
CA SER A 42 -14.92 2.66 -2.06
C SER A 42 -15.31 1.99 -0.73
N PHE A 43 -15.57 0.67 -0.74
CA PHE A 43 -15.76 -0.12 0.48
C PHE A 43 -14.49 -0.19 1.34
N GLU A 44 -13.34 -0.08 0.70
CA GLU A 44 -12.00 -0.03 1.30
C GLU A 44 -11.44 1.40 1.39
N GLN A 45 -12.34 2.39 1.42
CA GLN A 45 -12.04 3.81 1.66
C GLN A 45 -11.21 4.50 0.57
N ASP A 46 -11.22 4.01 -0.68
CA ASP A 46 -10.47 4.63 -1.81
C ASP A 46 -8.99 4.89 -1.49
N GLN A 47 -8.39 4.04 -0.65
CA GLN A 47 -7.01 4.22 -0.19
C GLN A 47 -6.01 4.05 -1.32
N THR A 48 -5.03 4.94 -1.37
CA THR A 48 -3.79 4.73 -2.16
C THR A 48 -2.83 3.81 -1.40
N ALA A 49 -1.77 3.36 -2.08
CA ALA A 49 -0.68 2.61 -1.47
C ALA A 49 -0.10 3.30 -0.21
N LEU A 50 0.03 4.64 -0.22
CA LEU A 50 0.52 5.41 0.92
C LEU A 50 -0.45 5.42 2.09
N HIS A 51 -1.76 5.47 1.85
CA HIS A 51 -2.73 5.30 2.93
C HIS A 51 -2.65 3.89 3.53
N TYR A 52 -2.58 2.89 2.66
CA TYR A 52 -2.62 1.48 3.04
C TYR A 52 -1.40 1.07 3.88
N VAL A 53 -0.18 1.47 3.51
CA VAL A 53 1.04 1.15 4.29
C VAL A 53 1.02 1.77 5.69
N ILE A 54 0.34 2.90 5.87
CA ILE A 54 0.22 3.59 7.16
C ILE A 54 -0.91 2.97 8.00
N ALA A 55 -2.06 2.70 7.39
CA ALA A 55 -3.25 2.24 8.09
C ALA A 55 -4.18 1.49 7.12
N PRO A 56 -4.00 0.18 6.94
CA PRO A 56 -4.86 -0.60 6.06
C PRO A 56 -6.28 -0.65 6.60
N ALA A 57 -7.25 -0.67 5.69
CA ALA A 57 -8.68 -0.65 6.03
C ALA A 57 -9.16 -1.94 6.71
N ASP A 58 -8.52 -3.07 6.41
CA ASP A 58 -8.88 -4.42 6.86
C ASP A 58 -8.30 -4.81 8.23
N GLY A 59 -7.45 -3.95 8.82
CA GLY A 59 -6.73 -4.28 10.06
C GLY A 59 -5.68 -5.38 9.92
N LEU A 60 -5.35 -5.84 8.70
CA LEU A 60 -4.36 -6.89 8.46
C LEU A 60 -2.92 -6.42 8.75
N VAL A 61 -2.66 -5.11 8.73
CA VAL A 61 -1.42 -4.50 9.25
C VAL A 61 -1.64 -3.91 10.67
N GLY A 62 -2.58 -4.49 11.43
CA GLY A 62 -2.97 -4.08 12.77
C GLY A 62 -1.93 -4.28 13.88
N GLY A 63 -0.71 -4.73 13.57
CA GLY A 63 0.32 -4.99 14.59
C GLY A 63 1.63 -4.24 14.41
N THR A 64 1.93 -3.71 13.23
CA THR A 64 3.31 -3.38 12.86
C THR A 64 3.50 -1.95 12.37
N PHE A 65 2.69 -0.96 12.74
CA PHE A 65 2.85 0.45 12.33
C PHE A 65 4.27 1.08 12.51
N ARG A 66 5.23 0.40 13.15
CA ARG A 66 6.60 0.88 13.38
C ARG A 66 7.67 -0.22 13.29
N THR A 67 7.68 -1.00 12.21
CA THR A 67 8.84 -1.87 11.91
C THR A 67 9.70 -1.20 10.84
N GLY A 68 11.01 -1.49 10.83
CA GLY A 68 11.91 -0.99 9.79
C GLY A 68 11.49 -1.41 8.36
N ALA A 69 10.79 -2.54 8.23
CA ALA A 69 10.26 -3.00 6.95
C ALA A 69 9.20 -2.05 6.36
N HIS A 70 8.33 -1.48 7.20
CA HIS A 70 7.32 -0.52 6.72
C HIS A 70 7.91 0.81 6.30
N TYR A 71 8.91 1.33 7.03
CA TYR A 71 9.61 2.53 6.61
C TYR A 71 10.27 2.33 5.24
N ARG A 72 10.89 1.16 5.00
CA ARG A 72 11.48 0.84 3.70
C ARG A 72 10.44 0.77 2.58
N ILE A 73 9.26 0.19 2.83
CA ILE A 73 8.18 0.21 1.83
C ILE A 73 7.69 1.64 1.61
N LEU A 74 7.48 2.42 2.67
CA LEU A 74 7.01 3.80 2.57
C LEU A 74 7.98 4.64 1.72
N GLU A 75 9.28 4.56 2.00
CA GLU A 75 10.34 5.19 1.21
C GLU A 75 10.28 4.75 -0.25
N THR A 76 10.17 3.43 -0.49
CA THR A 76 10.07 2.88 -1.85
C THR A 76 8.85 3.41 -2.61
N LEU A 77 7.68 3.49 -1.96
CA LEU A 77 6.47 4.03 -2.60
C LEU A 77 6.65 5.50 -3.00
N ILE A 78 7.34 6.30 -2.17
CA ILE A 78 7.64 7.70 -2.46
C ILE A 78 8.61 7.80 -3.65
N GLU A 79 9.68 7.00 -3.65
CA GLU A 79 10.64 6.93 -4.76
C GLU A 79 9.99 6.51 -6.09
N LEU A 80 9.01 5.61 -6.03
CA LEU A 80 8.24 5.16 -7.19
C LEU A 80 7.15 6.15 -7.64
N GLY A 81 7.06 7.33 -7.01
CA GLY A 81 6.18 8.41 -7.46
C GLY A 81 4.73 8.30 -6.97
N ALA A 82 4.48 7.62 -5.85
CA ALA A 82 3.14 7.59 -5.25
C ALA A 82 2.63 9.00 -4.90
N GLU A 83 1.36 9.28 -5.21
CA GLU A 83 0.75 10.60 -4.99
C GLU A 83 0.63 10.94 -3.49
N LEU A 84 1.46 11.88 -3.01
CA LEU A 84 1.49 12.32 -1.61
C LEU A 84 0.24 13.10 -1.17
N GLY A 85 -0.40 13.79 -2.13
CA GLY A 85 -1.56 14.65 -1.90
C GLY A 85 -2.92 13.98 -2.08
N ALA A 86 -2.92 12.70 -2.46
CA ALA A 86 -4.14 11.94 -2.73
C ALA A 86 -5.04 11.94 -1.50
N LYS A 87 -6.36 12.09 -1.69
CA LYS A 87 -7.33 11.94 -0.61
C LYS A 87 -7.99 10.57 -0.67
N ASP A 88 -8.16 9.93 0.49
CA ASP A 88 -9.01 8.76 0.68
C ASP A 88 -10.51 9.15 0.66
N ALA A 89 -11.41 8.17 0.81
CA ALA A 89 -12.86 8.38 0.83
C ALA A 89 -13.35 9.29 1.97
N LYS A 90 -12.55 9.49 3.01
CA LYS A 90 -12.84 10.42 4.12
C LYS A 90 -12.23 11.81 3.91
N GLY A 91 -11.64 12.06 2.74
CA GLY A 91 -10.98 13.32 2.40
C GLY A 91 -9.61 13.51 3.05
N ARG A 92 -9.02 12.46 3.62
CA ARG A 92 -7.73 12.53 4.34
C ARG A 92 -6.60 12.24 3.38
N THR A 93 -5.47 12.93 3.53
CA THR A 93 -4.22 12.59 2.85
C THR A 93 -3.46 11.49 3.62
N PRO A 94 -2.43 10.84 3.02
CA PRO A 94 -1.59 9.90 3.75
C PRO A 94 -0.97 10.53 5.00
N LEU A 95 -0.52 11.78 4.90
CA LEU A 95 -0.01 12.54 6.04
C LEU A 95 -1.08 12.72 7.13
N ALA A 96 -2.30 13.10 6.76
CA ALA A 96 -3.38 13.24 7.72
C ALA A 96 -3.70 11.92 8.44
N VAL A 97 -3.59 10.77 7.75
CA VAL A 97 -3.74 9.44 8.37
C VAL A 97 -2.58 9.12 9.32
N ALA A 98 -1.34 9.43 8.96
CA ALA A 98 -0.18 9.23 9.83
C ALA A 98 -0.30 10.00 11.15
N MET A 99 -0.76 11.25 11.10
CA MET A 99 -0.95 12.10 12.29
C MET A 99 -1.98 11.52 13.28
N LEU A 100 -2.94 10.71 12.80
CA LEU A 100 -3.93 10.05 13.66
C LEU A 100 -3.39 8.78 14.35
N ARG A 101 -2.22 8.29 13.95
CA ARG A 101 -1.65 7.01 14.42
C ARG A 101 -0.47 7.16 15.38
N GLY A 102 -0.06 8.41 15.66
CA GLY A 102 0.85 8.83 16.75
C GLY A 102 2.10 8.00 16.85
#